data_AF-A0A7V8XQ78-F1
#
_entry.id   AF-A0A7V8XQ78-F1
#
_cell.length_a   1.000
_cell.length_b   1.000
_cell.length_c   1.000
_cell.angle_alpha   90.00
_cell.angle_beta   90.00
_cell.angle_gamma   90.00
#
_symmetry.space_group_name_H-M   'P 1'
#
loop_
_entity.id
_entity.type
_entity.pdbx_description
1 polymer ?
#
loop_
_entity_poly.entity_id
_entity_poly.type
_entity_poly.pdbx_seq_one_letter_code
_entity_poly.pdbx_strand_id
1 'polypeptide(L)'
;MTKRACGWWPRIQRIWITTGISATVVFVTWSLLAYRASGPARDALVSDDRVEVTRGAHHWTFQAREGAPRIGLLFYPGALVNPVAYAPLLRAVAAAGFPAVLVQVPRRAALGGAEGAEPLIRGIDATRTLDGVGSWVVAGHSRGGEIASRLARTNAPRSSGSRSSAHRTPAISASRPVVCR
;
A
#
# COMPACT_ATOMS: atom_id res chain seq x y z
N MET A 1 23.43 -27.12 36.71
CA MET A 1 24.36 -27.76 35.75
C MET A 1 23.76 -27.73 34.36
N THR A 2 24.10 -26.74 33.54
CA THR A 2 23.70 -26.69 32.12
C THR A 2 24.58 -27.69 31.36
N LYS A 3 23.99 -28.83 30.97
CA LYS A 3 24.67 -29.79 30.08
C LYS A 3 25.00 -29.05 28.78
N ARG A 4 26.26 -28.63 28.61
CA ARG A 4 26.77 -28.20 27.31
C ARG A 4 26.57 -29.40 26.38
N ALA A 5 25.70 -29.28 25.39
CA ALA A 5 25.52 -30.31 24.37
C ALA A 5 26.84 -30.48 23.63
N CYS A 6 27.69 -31.37 24.13
CA CYS A 6 28.90 -31.82 23.46
C CYS A 6 28.48 -32.89 22.47
N GLY A 7 28.48 -32.56 21.19
CA GLY A 7 28.10 -33.48 20.12
C GLY A 7 27.68 -32.73 18.88
N TRP A 8 27.83 -33.34 17.71
CA TRP A 8 27.26 -33.02 16.40
C TRP A 8 25.95 -32.19 16.30
N TRP A 9 25.09 -32.18 17.32
CA TRP A 9 23.80 -31.47 17.33
C TRP A 9 23.86 -29.95 17.05
N PRO A 10 24.72 -29.12 17.70
CA PRO A 10 24.85 -27.71 17.36
C PRO A 10 25.42 -27.48 15.95
N ARG A 11 26.15 -28.45 15.37
CA ARG A 11 26.63 -28.36 13.98
C ARG A 11 25.49 -28.61 13.00
N ILE A 12 24.66 -29.63 13.25
CA ILE A 12 23.44 -29.88 12.48
C ILE A 12 22.51 -28.67 12.58
N GLN A 13 22.26 -28.17 13.79
CA GLN A 13 21.43 -26.99 14.00
C GLN A 13 21.98 -25.76 13.24
N ARG A 14 23.29 -25.53 13.25
CA ARG A 14 23.92 -24.46 12.46
C ARG A 14 23.71 -24.65 10.96
N ILE A 15 23.90 -25.86 10.43
CA ILE A 15 23.70 -26.16 9.00
C ILE A 15 22.26 -25.88 8.60
N TRP A 16 21.27 -26.36 9.37
CA TRP A 16 19.86 -26.09 9.09
C TRP A 16 19.52 -24.60 9.15
N ILE A 17 20.04 -23.87 10.14
CA ILE A 17 19.85 -22.42 10.25
C ILE A 17 20.47 -21.70 9.05
N THR A 18 21.72 -22.01 8.69
CA THR A 18 22.40 -21.33 7.58
C THR A 18 21.72 -21.64 6.25
N THR A 19 21.37 -22.90 5.99
CA THR A 19 20.65 -23.29 4.78
C THR A 19 19.28 -22.63 4.70
N GLY A 20 18.54 -22.57 5.81
CA GLY A 20 17.25 -21.87 5.89
C GLY A 20 17.36 -20.37 5.63
N ILE A 21 18.37 -19.71 6.21
CA ILE A 21 18.65 -18.30 5.96
C ILE A 21 19.01 -18.07 4.49
N SER A 22 19.92 -18.87 3.92
CA SER A 22 20.32 -18.76 2.51
C SER A 22 19.13 -18.95 1.57
N ALA A 23 18.29 -19.96 1.80
CA ALA A 23 17.09 -20.19 1.01
C ALA A 23 16.11 -18.99 1.10
N THR A 24 15.94 -18.42 2.30
CA THR A 24 15.10 -17.23 2.51
C THR A 24 15.65 -16.02 1.77
N VAL A 25 16.96 -15.77 1.83
CA VAL A 25 17.61 -14.66 1.13
C VAL A 25 17.45 -14.81 -0.38
N VAL A 26 17.64 -16.02 -0.92
CA VAL A 26 17.43 -16.32 -2.35
C VAL A 26 15.97 -16.07 -2.74
N PHE A 27 15.01 -16.56 -1.96
CA PHE A 27 13.58 -16.38 -2.24
C PHE A 27 13.16 -14.90 -2.21
N VAL A 28 13.62 -14.13 -1.23
CA VAL A 28 13.32 -12.69 -1.13
C VAL A 28 13.94 -11.93 -2.30
N THR A 29 15.19 -12.25 -2.65
CA THR A 29 15.89 -11.62 -3.79
C THR A 29 15.16 -11.92 -5.10
N TRP A 30 14.78 -13.18 -5.31
CA TRP A 30 13.99 -13.58 -6.47
C TRP A 30 12.63 -12.88 -6.52
N SER A 31 11.92 -12.78 -5.39
CA SER A 31 10.64 -12.07 -5.30
C SER A 31 10.77 -10.59 -5.65
N LEU A 32 11.85 -9.93 -5.20
CA LEU A 32 12.12 -8.52 -5.54
C LEU A 32 12.39 -8.31 -7.03
N LEU A 33 12.98 -9.31 -7.70
CA LEU A 33 13.21 -9.30 -9.15
C LEU A 33 11.94 -9.63 -9.94
N ALA A 34 11.16 -10.60 -9.47
CA ALA A 34 9.91 -11.04 -10.09
C ALA A 34 8.82 -9.95 -10.00
N TYR A 35 8.69 -9.27 -8.85
CA TYR A 35 7.68 -8.22 -8.63
C TYR A 35 8.13 -6.81 -9.04
N ARG A 36 8.99 -6.72 -10.07
CA ARG A 36 9.32 -5.44 -10.71
C ARG A 36 8.15 -4.97 -11.58
N ALA A 37 8.01 -3.66 -11.70
CA ALA A 37 7.06 -3.09 -12.65
C ALA A 37 7.44 -3.50 -14.08
N SER A 38 6.47 -4.03 -14.82
CA SER A 38 6.58 -4.34 -16.25
C SER A 38 6.70 -3.05 -17.08
N GLY A 39 7.11 -3.17 -18.36
CA GLY A 39 7.14 -2.04 -19.30
C GLY A 39 5.81 -1.25 -19.33
N PRO A 40 4.67 -1.92 -19.57
CA PRO A 40 3.35 -1.26 -19.59
C PRO A 40 2.99 -0.53 -18.29
N ALA A 41 3.48 -1.03 -17.16
CA ALA A 41 3.25 -0.38 -15.87
C ALA A 41 4.04 0.93 -15.71
N ARG A 42 5.20 1.05 -16.36
CA ARG A 42 5.94 2.31 -16.41
C ARG A 42 5.29 3.28 -17.40
N ASP A 43 4.82 2.78 -18.54
CA ASP A 43 4.14 3.60 -19.54
C ASP A 43 2.85 4.22 -18.98
N ALA A 44 2.16 3.49 -18.10
CA ALA A 44 0.99 4.00 -17.38
C ALA A 44 1.28 5.20 -16.45
N LEU A 45 2.54 5.54 -16.18
CA LEU A 45 2.94 6.76 -15.45
C LEU A 45 3.04 8.00 -16.34
N VAL A 46 2.96 7.85 -17.66
CA VAL A 46 3.06 8.97 -18.59
C VAL A 46 1.68 9.61 -18.74
N SER A 47 1.57 10.90 -18.43
CA SER A 47 0.33 11.66 -18.62
C SER A 47 -0.12 11.64 -20.09
N ASP A 48 -1.42 11.56 -20.34
CA ASP A 48 -2.02 11.69 -21.67
C ASP A 48 -3.16 12.71 -21.67
N ASP A 49 -3.94 12.74 -22.76
CA ASP A 49 -5.06 13.66 -22.95
C ASP A 49 -6.25 13.36 -22.02
N ARG A 50 -6.29 12.18 -21.39
CA ARG A 50 -7.39 11.75 -20.52
C ARG A 50 -7.00 11.77 -19.05
N VAL A 51 -5.79 11.33 -18.71
CA VAL A 51 -5.29 11.14 -17.36
C VAL A 51 -3.97 11.88 -17.17
N GLU A 52 -3.96 12.75 -16.16
CA GLU A 52 -2.77 13.38 -15.63
C GLU A 52 -2.19 12.53 -14.50
N VAL A 53 -0.89 12.23 -14.61
CA VAL A 53 -0.13 11.50 -13.58
C VAL A 53 0.91 12.41 -12.98
N THR A 54 0.84 12.62 -11.67
CA THR A 54 1.79 13.47 -10.94
C THR A 54 2.51 12.65 -9.87
N ARG A 55 3.83 12.81 -9.81
CA ARG A 55 4.66 12.15 -8.81
C ARG A 55 4.86 13.07 -7.60
N GLY A 56 4.34 12.66 -6.46
CA GLY A 56 4.62 13.29 -5.17
C GLY A 56 5.86 12.68 -4.48
N ALA A 57 6.12 13.13 -3.25
CA ALA A 57 7.27 12.66 -2.47
C ALA A 57 7.22 11.14 -2.20
N HIS A 58 6.04 10.65 -1.81
CA HIS A 58 5.81 9.26 -1.38
C HIS A 58 4.54 8.66 -1.98
N HIS A 59 4.07 9.22 -3.09
CA HIS A 59 2.86 8.77 -3.75
C HIS A 59 2.88 9.15 -5.23
N TRP A 60 1.98 8.54 -6.00
CA TRP A 60 1.61 8.99 -7.34
C TRP A 60 0.13 9.31 -7.35
N THR A 61 -0.25 10.43 -7.95
CA THR A 61 -1.64 10.81 -8.17
C THR A 61 -2.00 10.58 -9.63
N PHE A 62 -3.23 10.14 -9.85
CA PHE A 62 -3.82 9.91 -11.17
C PHE A 62 -5.16 10.64 -11.18
N GLN A 63 -5.33 11.62 -12.06
CA GLN A 63 -6.54 12.41 -12.17
C GLN A 63 -7.01 12.48 -13.61
N ALA A 64 -8.33 12.42 -13.83
CA ALA A 64 -8.87 12.78 -15.13
C ALA A 64 -8.66 14.28 -15.37
N ARG A 65 -8.34 14.67 -16.61
CA ARG A 65 -8.24 16.10 -16.98
C ARG A 65 -9.60 16.80 -16.95
N GLU A 66 -10.67 16.04 -17.14
CA GLU A 66 -12.03 16.52 -17.14
C GLU A 66 -12.84 15.88 -16.00
N GLY A 67 -13.66 16.70 -15.34
CA GLY A 67 -14.52 16.29 -14.24
C GLY A 67 -13.95 16.63 -12.85
N ALA A 68 -14.86 16.92 -11.92
CA ALA A 68 -14.55 17.20 -10.52
C ALA A 68 -15.19 16.13 -9.61
N PRO A 69 -14.67 14.91 -9.61
CA PRO A 69 -15.19 13.83 -8.78
C PRO A 69 -15.01 14.12 -7.29
N ARG A 70 -16.09 13.97 -6.52
CA ARG A 70 -16.08 14.15 -5.06
C ARG A 70 -15.49 12.95 -4.30
N ILE A 71 -15.28 11.81 -4.96
CA ILE A 71 -14.84 10.56 -4.33
C ILE A 71 -13.52 10.11 -4.97
N GLY A 72 -12.47 9.94 -4.16
CA GLY A 72 -11.16 9.45 -4.59
C GLY A 72 -10.84 8.04 -4.12
N LEU A 73 -9.89 7.38 -4.77
CA LEU A 73 -9.36 6.08 -4.39
C LEU A 73 -7.95 6.23 -3.81
N LEU A 74 -7.73 5.78 -2.57
CA LEU A 74 -6.41 5.65 -1.97
C LEU A 74 -6.01 4.17 -1.98
N PHE A 75 -4.94 3.85 -2.70
CA PHE A 75 -4.50 2.47 -2.91
C PHE A 75 -3.13 2.18 -2.28
N TYR A 76 -3.06 1.06 -1.55
CA TYR A 76 -1.83 0.55 -0.94
C TYR A 76 -1.31 -0.71 -1.66
N PRO A 77 -0.06 -0.71 -2.18
CA PRO A 77 0.54 -1.87 -2.83
C PRO A 77 0.86 -3.00 -1.83
N GLY A 78 1.01 -4.21 -2.35
CA GLY A 78 1.42 -5.39 -1.58
C GLY A 78 2.89 -5.38 -1.15
N ALA A 79 3.26 -6.34 -0.29
CA ALA A 79 4.62 -6.47 0.22
C ALA A 79 5.62 -6.87 -0.87
N LEU A 80 6.82 -6.28 -0.84
CA LEU A 80 7.93 -6.47 -1.79
C LEU A 80 7.68 -6.01 -3.24
N VAL A 81 6.42 -5.71 -3.58
CA VAL A 81 6.01 -5.27 -4.92
C VAL A 81 6.41 -3.82 -5.18
N ASN A 82 6.87 -3.54 -6.41
CA ASN A 82 7.07 -2.15 -6.84
C ASN A 82 5.69 -1.46 -6.98
N PRO A 83 5.43 -0.31 -6.31
CA PRO A 83 4.15 0.39 -6.42
C PRO A 83 3.72 0.64 -7.86
N VAL A 84 4.67 0.98 -8.74
CA VAL A 84 4.42 1.27 -10.16
C VAL A 84 3.73 0.11 -10.88
N ALA A 85 3.87 -1.13 -10.43
CA ALA A 85 3.16 -2.28 -10.99
C ALA A 85 1.62 -2.10 -10.96
N TYR A 86 1.10 -1.28 -10.05
CA TYR A 86 -0.33 -0.95 -9.95
C TYR A 86 -0.73 0.29 -10.76
N ALA A 87 0.21 1.01 -11.39
CA ALA A 87 -0.11 2.21 -12.18
C ALA A 87 -1.17 1.97 -13.27
N PRO A 88 -1.17 0.85 -14.03
CA PRO A 88 -2.24 0.58 -15.00
C PRO A 88 -3.63 0.50 -14.37
N LEU A 89 -3.73 -0.11 -13.19
CA LEU A 89 -4.99 -0.23 -12.45
C LEU A 89 -5.51 1.15 -12.04
N LEU A 90 -4.64 2.00 -11.48
CA LEU A 90 -5.03 3.33 -11.02
C LEU A 90 -5.32 4.28 -12.18
N ARG A 91 -4.60 4.13 -13.29
CA ARG A 91 -4.91 4.85 -14.53
C ARG A 91 -6.30 4.49 -15.05
N ALA A 92 -6.68 3.22 -15.03
CA ALA A 92 -8.03 2.81 -15.43
C ALA A 92 -9.12 3.41 -14.53
N VAL A 93 -8.87 3.51 -13.22
CA VAL A 93 -9.77 4.18 -12.27
C VAL A 93 -9.87 5.69 -12.54
N ALA A 94 -8.74 6.34 -12.80
CA ALA A 94 -8.70 7.76 -13.19
C ALA A 94 -9.41 8.02 -14.51
N ALA A 95 -9.21 7.15 -15.51
CA ALA A 95 -9.90 7.23 -16.80
C ALA A 95 -11.42 7.04 -16.68
N ALA A 96 -11.89 6.32 -15.65
CA ALA A 96 -13.31 6.20 -15.31
C ALA A 96 -13.86 7.44 -14.57
N GLY A 97 -13.05 8.46 -14.36
CA GLY A 97 -13.44 9.72 -13.72
C GLY A 97 -13.27 9.74 -12.20
N PHE A 98 -12.53 8.79 -11.61
CA PHE A 98 -12.26 8.78 -10.16
C PHE A 98 -10.77 9.06 -9.89
N PRO A 99 -10.41 10.11 -9.14
CA PRO A 99 -9.03 10.41 -8.84
C PRO A 99 -8.46 9.31 -7.97
N ALA A 100 -7.29 8.80 -8.33
CA ALA A 100 -6.65 7.69 -7.65
C ALA A 100 -5.26 8.09 -7.14
N VAL A 101 -4.89 7.59 -5.96
CA VAL A 101 -3.63 7.86 -5.30
C VAL A 101 -2.96 6.54 -4.96
N LEU A 102 -1.75 6.36 -5.45
CA LEU A 102 -0.87 5.23 -5.16
C LEU A 102 0.08 5.60 -4.04
N VAL A 103 -0.04 4.98 -2.87
CA VAL A 103 0.87 5.27 -1.75
C VAL A 103 2.13 4.41 -1.85
N GLN A 104 3.30 5.03 -1.71
CA GLN A 104 4.55 4.31 -1.56
C GLN A 104 4.73 3.88 -0.09
N VAL A 105 4.54 2.58 0.16
CA VAL A 105 4.74 1.99 1.48
C VAL A 105 6.24 1.93 1.83
N PRO A 106 6.65 2.34 3.05
CA PRO A 106 8.03 2.25 3.52
C PRO A 106 8.60 0.85 3.32
N ARG A 107 9.82 0.78 2.75
CA ARG A 107 10.56 -0.47 2.53
C ARG A 107 9.75 -1.55 1.80
N ARG A 108 8.74 -1.16 0.99
CA ARG A 108 7.78 -2.08 0.35
C ARG A 108 7.14 -3.06 1.35
N ALA A 109 6.82 -2.61 2.56
CA ALA A 109 6.30 -3.44 3.65
C ALA A 109 7.24 -4.57 4.14
N ALA A 110 8.50 -4.61 3.70
CA ALA A 110 9.49 -5.53 4.26
C ALA A 110 9.86 -5.14 5.69
N LEU A 111 10.34 -6.10 6.49
CA LEU A 111 10.83 -5.93 7.88
C LEU A 111 9.97 -4.96 8.74
N GLY A 112 8.66 -5.13 8.75
CA GLY A 112 7.74 -4.28 9.54
C GLY A 112 7.38 -2.92 8.91
N GLY A 113 7.73 -2.67 7.64
CA GLY A 113 7.47 -1.39 6.96
C GLY A 113 5.98 -1.06 6.80
N ALA A 114 5.09 -2.04 7.01
CA ALA A 114 3.65 -1.83 7.05
C ALA A 114 3.09 -1.62 8.46
N GLU A 115 3.78 -1.99 9.54
CA GLU A 115 3.19 -2.09 10.88
C GLU A 115 3.15 -0.75 11.64
N GLY A 116 4.01 0.20 11.26
CA GLY A 116 4.09 1.52 11.91
C GLY A 116 2.98 2.50 11.52
N ALA A 117 3.03 3.70 12.10
CA ALA A 117 2.12 4.81 11.75
C ALA A 117 2.47 5.47 10.40
N GLU A 118 3.73 5.36 9.98
CA GLU A 118 4.25 6.01 8.77
C GLU A 118 3.44 5.72 7.48
N PRO A 119 3.01 4.48 7.16
CA PRO A 119 2.20 4.21 5.98
C PRO A 119 0.81 4.86 6.04
N LEU A 120 0.25 5.02 7.24
CA LEU A 120 -1.03 5.69 7.45
C LEU A 120 -0.87 7.20 7.23
N ILE A 121 0.18 7.80 7.82
CA ILE A 121 0.51 9.21 7.67
C ILE A 121 0.75 9.54 6.19
N ARG A 122 1.59 8.76 5.49
CA ARG A 122 1.84 8.93 4.05
C ARG A 122 0.56 8.88 3.22
N GLY A 123 -0.39 8.02 3.58
CA GLY A 123 -1.68 7.95 2.91
C GLY A 123 -2.55 9.18 3.16
N ILE A 124 -2.66 9.61 4.41
CA ILE A 124 -3.41 10.82 4.79
C ILE A 124 -2.80 12.07 4.15
N ASP A 125 -1.48 12.18 4.10
CA ASP A 125 -0.84 13.33 3.45
C ASP A 125 -1.05 13.30 1.93
N ALA A 126 -1.04 12.10 1.32
CA ALA A 126 -1.32 11.95 -0.10
C ALA A 126 -2.78 12.26 -0.48
N THR A 127 -3.75 12.13 0.45
CA THR A 127 -5.13 12.57 0.17
C THR A 127 -5.26 14.09 0.17
N ARG A 128 -4.40 14.81 0.90
CA ARG A 128 -4.41 16.28 0.99
C ARG A 128 -3.82 16.97 -0.24
N THR A 129 -3.13 16.24 -1.12
CA THR A 129 -2.57 16.81 -2.36
C THR A 129 -3.60 16.93 -3.48
N LEU A 130 -4.79 16.33 -3.31
CA LEU A 130 -5.88 16.43 -4.29
C LEU A 130 -7.01 17.29 -3.72
N ASP A 131 -7.16 18.49 -4.26
CA ASP A 131 -8.27 19.39 -3.94
C ASP A 131 -9.58 18.89 -4.56
N GLY A 132 -10.71 19.19 -3.90
CA GLY A 132 -12.05 18.85 -4.40
C GLY A 132 -12.53 17.42 -4.07
N VAL A 133 -11.68 16.57 -3.50
CA VAL A 133 -12.06 15.21 -3.06
C VAL A 133 -12.63 15.25 -1.64
N GLY A 134 -13.95 15.08 -1.50
CA GLY A 134 -14.65 15.12 -0.21
C GLY A 134 -14.64 13.78 0.55
N SER A 135 -14.55 12.67 -0.18
CA SER A 135 -14.59 11.32 0.39
C SER A 135 -13.55 10.41 -0.26
N TRP A 136 -13.03 9.44 0.48
CA TRP A 136 -12.01 8.52 0.01
C TRP A 136 -12.42 7.08 0.20
N VAL A 137 -12.32 6.28 -0.85
CA VAL A 137 -12.33 4.83 -0.76
C VAL A 137 -10.90 4.36 -0.55
N VAL A 138 -10.66 3.55 0.48
CA VAL A 138 -9.31 3.03 0.75
C VAL A 138 -9.28 1.55 0.44
N ALA A 139 -8.32 1.14 -0.38
CA ALA A 139 -8.12 -0.24 -0.80
C ALA A 139 -6.64 -0.61 -0.78
N GLY A 140 -6.35 -1.90 -0.82
CA GLY A 140 -4.98 -2.37 -0.96
C GLY A 140 -4.90 -3.87 -1.18
N HIS A 141 -3.78 -4.30 -1.75
CA HIS A 141 -3.54 -5.71 -2.04
C HIS A 141 -2.75 -6.38 -0.91
N SER A 142 -3.22 -7.52 -0.40
CA SER A 142 -2.55 -8.31 0.65
C SER A 142 -2.17 -7.43 1.87
N ARG A 143 -0.87 -7.24 2.16
CA ARG A 143 -0.37 -6.38 3.23
C ARG A 143 -0.75 -4.90 3.08
N GLY A 144 -0.96 -4.44 1.85
CA GLY A 144 -1.57 -3.13 1.59
C GLY A 144 -3.04 -3.07 2.04
N GLY A 145 -3.78 -4.18 1.92
CA GLY A 145 -5.15 -4.32 2.43
C GLY A 145 -5.22 -4.27 3.95
N GLU A 146 -4.21 -4.78 4.65
CA GLU A 146 -4.06 -4.63 6.10
C GLU A 146 -3.90 -3.14 6.48
N ILE A 147 -3.03 -2.40 5.78
CA ILE A 147 -2.86 -0.96 5.99
C ILE A 147 -4.18 -0.23 5.72
N ALA A 148 -4.84 -0.53 4.60
CA ALA A 148 -6.12 0.05 4.21
C ALA A 148 -7.20 -0.18 5.29
N SER A 149 -7.30 -1.42 5.78
CA SER A 149 -8.25 -1.79 6.83
C SER A 149 -7.98 -1.05 8.14
N ARG A 150 -6.72 -0.94 8.55
CA ARG A 150 -6.35 -0.14 9.73
C ARG A 150 -6.69 1.32 9.56
N LEU A 151 -6.39 1.90 8.40
CA LEU A 151 -6.72 3.31 8.12
C LEU A 151 -8.23 3.54 8.17
N ALA A 152 -9.02 2.63 7.60
CA ALA A 152 -10.47 2.71 7.65
C ALA A 152 -11.00 2.61 9.08
N ARG A 153 -10.47 1.71 9.92
CA ARG A 153 -10.87 1.63 11.34
C ARG A 153 -10.54 2.90 12.13
N THR A 154 -9.37 3.49 11.90
CA THR A 154 -8.94 4.71 12.60
C THR A 154 -9.81 5.90 12.23
N ASN A 155 -10.36 5.94 11.01
CA ASN A 155 -11.19 7.03 10.50
C ASN A 155 -12.70 6.71 10.49
N ALA A 156 -13.11 5.52 10.94
CA ALA A 156 -14.52 5.17 11.03
C ALA A 156 -15.21 6.08 12.06
N PRO A 157 -16.44 6.57 11.78
CA PRO A 157 -17.24 7.24 12.80
C PRO A 157 -17.37 6.28 14.00
N ARG A 158 -16.83 6.65 15.16
CA ARG A 158 -17.03 5.86 16.37
C ARG A 158 -18.53 5.82 16.68
N SER A 159 -19.13 4.65 16.57
CA SER A 159 -20.49 4.43 17.06
C SER A 159 -20.49 4.62 18.58
N SER A 160 -21.25 5.63 19.04
CA SER A 160 -21.54 5.99 20.44
C SER A 160 -20.33 6.29 21.36
N GLY A 161 -20.13 7.58 21.68
CA GLY A 161 -19.30 8.02 22.80
C GLY A 161 -18.21 9.02 22.41
N SER A 162 -18.42 10.28 22.83
CA SER A 162 -17.53 11.45 22.78
C SER A 162 -16.92 11.88 21.42
N ARG A 163 -17.55 12.90 20.84
CA ARG A 163 -16.86 13.85 19.96
C ARG A 163 -15.87 14.63 20.82
N SER A 164 -14.56 14.42 20.60
CA SER A 164 -13.56 15.43 20.94
C SER A 164 -13.12 16.09 19.64
N SER A 165 -13.35 17.39 19.56
CA SER A 165 -13.05 18.26 18.45
C SER A 165 -11.54 18.37 18.21
N ALA A 166 -11.07 17.99 17.02
CA ALA A 166 -10.07 18.75 16.24
C ALA A 166 -9.79 18.07 14.89
N HIS A 167 -9.79 18.88 13.84
CA HIS A 167 -9.49 18.59 12.43
C HIS A 167 -10.50 17.74 11.63
N ARG A 168 -11.05 18.41 10.61
CA ARG A 168 -11.97 17.85 9.61
C ARG A 168 -11.15 16.99 8.64
N THR A 169 -10.86 15.76 9.01
CA THR A 169 -10.25 14.76 8.12
C THR A 169 -11.29 14.33 7.06
N PRO A 170 -10.95 14.22 5.77
CA PRO A 170 -11.91 13.81 4.76
C PRO A 170 -12.43 12.39 5.06
N ALA A 171 -13.71 12.15 4.76
CA ALA A 171 -14.40 10.92 5.16
C ALA A 171 -13.84 9.72 4.38
N ILE A 172 -13.18 8.80 5.08
CA ILE A 172 -12.59 7.57 4.53
C ILE A 172 -13.59 6.40 4.73
N SER A 173 -14.06 5.80 3.63
CA SER A 173 -14.96 4.65 3.63
C SER A 173 -14.23 3.41 3.08
N ALA A 174 -14.37 2.25 3.74
CA ALA A 174 -13.87 0.98 3.22
C ALA A 174 -14.88 0.34 2.27
N SER A 175 -14.44 -0.08 1.09
CA SER A 175 -15.24 -0.96 0.24
C SER A 175 -15.41 -2.32 0.92
N ARG A 176 -16.66 -2.74 1.15
CA ARG A 176 -16.98 -4.09 1.63
C ARG A 176 -16.47 -5.12 0.60
N PRO A 177 -15.92 -6.26 1.02
CA PRO A 177 -15.53 -7.30 0.08
C PRO A 177 -16.77 -7.72 -0.72
N VAL A 178 -16.66 -7.72 -2.05
CA VAL A 178 -17.64 -8.34 -2.93
C VAL A 178 -17.54 -9.84 -2.68
N VAL A 179 -18.43 -10.34 -1.80
CA VAL A 179 -18.70 -11.76 -1.71
C VAL A 179 -19.50 -12.10 -2.96
N CYS A 180 -18.83 -12.62 -3.97
CA CYS A 180 -19.51 -13.33 -5.04
C CYS A 180 -20.28 -14.47 -4.38
N ARG A 181 -21.60 -14.41 -4.48
CA ARG A 181 -22.50 -15.47 -4.05
C ARG A 181 -22.74 -16.42 -5.21
#